data_AF-A0A0C9T9F1-F1
#
_entry.id   AF-A0A0C9T9F1-F1
#
_cell.length_a   1.000
_cell.length_b   1.000
_cell.length_c   1.000
_cell.angle_alpha   90.00
_cell.angle_beta   90.00
_cell.angle_gamma   90.00
#
_symmetry.space_group_name_H-M   'P 1'
#
loop_
_entity.id
_entity.type
_entity.pdbx_description
1 polymer ?
#
loop_
_entity_poly.entity_id
_entity_poly.type
_entity_poly.pdbx_seq_one_letter_code
_entity_poly.pdbx_strand_id
1 'polypeptide(L)'
;MCCVTKASISYVTTQARFALDSAQVFSRMGLITDSKHFYNSILELVEDPDKRDKVEQLMVWWNRQVFPLYTETERLPLKNSALARIRQKREEYQARVLRVSAATSIVED
;
A
#
# COMPACT_ATOMS: atom_id res chain seq x y z
N MET A 1 3.39 7.29 0.77
CA MET A 1 2.55 6.32 1.49
C MET A 1 1.13 6.83 1.41
N CYS A 2 0.21 6.08 0.78
CA CYS A 2 -1.17 6.51 0.57
C CYS A 2 -2.18 5.58 1.28
N CYS A 3 -1.69 4.53 1.93
CA CYS A 3 -2.50 3.57 2.67
C CYS A 3 -1.71 2.93 3.82
N VAL A 4 -2.44 2.46 4.83
CA VAL A 4 -1.94 1.67 5.94
C VAL A 4 -1.66 0.25 5.48
N THR A 5 -0.71 -0.40 6.15
CA THR A 5 -0.40 -1.81 5.97
C THR A 5 -0.76 -2.60 7.22
N LYS A 6 -0.90 -3.92 7.09
CA LYS A 6 -1.07 -4.83 8.24
C LYS A 6 0.09 -4.68 9.24
N ALA A 7 1.30 -4.54 8.74
CA ALA A 7 2.49 -4.28 9.54
C ALA A 7 2.41 -2.95 10.31
N SER A 8 1.95 -1.86 9.67
CA SER A 8 1.81 -0.57 10.36
C SER A 8 0.74 -0.61 11.45
N ILE A 9 -0.38 -1.31 11.21
CA ILE A 9 -1.43 -1.52 12.23
C ILE A 9 -0.85 -2.30 13.42
N SER A 10 -0.16 -3.41 13.14
CA SER A 10 0.47 -4.26 14.18
C SER A 10 1.49 -3.47 15.02
N TYR A 11 2.24 -2.58 14.37
CA TYR A 11 3.19 -1.70 15.05
C TYR A 11 2.49 -0.69 15.97
N VAL A 12 1.43 -0.03 15.49
CA VAL A 12 0.64 0.91 16.31
C VAL A 12 0.00 0.21 17.51
N THR A 13 -0.55 -1.00 17.33
CA THR A 13 -1.08 -1.81 18.44
C THR A 13 0.00 -2.13 19.47
N THR A 14 1.22 -2.45 19.03
CA THR A 14 2.36 -2.71 19.92
C THR A 14 2.73 -1.46 20.72
N GLN A 15 2.75 -0.28 20.08
CA GLN A 15 3.01 0.98 20.76
C GLN A 15 1.89 1.35 21.75
N ALA A 16 0.63 1.15 21.38
CA ALA A 16 -0.52 1.42 22.25
C ALA A 16 -0.49 0.53 23.50
N ARG A 17 -0.17 -0.76 23.35
CA ARG A 17 0.01 -1.67 24.49
C ARG A 17 1.07 -1.12 25.45
N PHE A 18 2.23 -0.70 24.95
CA PHE A 18 3.30 -0.17 25.79
C PHE A 18 2.91 1.14 26.48
N ALA A 19 2.26 2.06 25.76
CA ALA A 19 1.78 3.32 26.33
C ALA A 19 0.74 3.12 27.45
N LEU A 20 0.02 2.00 27.43
CA LEU A 20 -0.97 1.61 28.43
C LEU A 20 -0.39 0.69 29.52
N ASP A 21 0.83 0.18 29.35
CA ASP A 21 1.47 -0.70 30.33
C ASP A 21 2.13 0.12 31.43
N SER A 22 2.02 -0.35 32.67
CA SER A 22 2.68 0.25 33.84
C SER A 22 4.19 -0.01 33.88
N ALA A 23 4.67 -0.90 33.00
CA ALA A 23 6.09 -1.20 32.84
C ALA A 23 6.85 0.03 32.29
N GLN A 24 7.59 0.71 33.16
CA GLN A 24 8.31 1.96 32.85
C GLN A 24 9.45 1.82 31.82
N VAL A 25 9.78 0.61 31.35
CA VAL A 25 10.97 0.40 30.50
C VAL A 25 10.67 -0.52 29.32
N PHE A 26 10.91 -0.01 28.12
CA PHE A 26 10.93 -0.79 26.89
C PHE A 26 12.19 -1.66 26.86
N SER A 27 12.07 -2.94 27.21
CA SER A 27 13.22 -3.86 27.20
C SER A 27 13.14 -4.83 26.03
N ARG A 28 14.12 -4.77 25.11
CA ARG A 28 14.26 -5.69 23.98
C ARG A 28 14.62 -7.13 24.40
N MET A 29 15.16 -7.30 25.61
CA MET A 29 15.59 -8.59 26.18
C MET A 29 14.81 -8.98 27.44
N GLY A 30 13.84 -8.17 27.87
CA GLY A 30 13.06 -8.45 29.06
C GLY A 30 11.94 -9.45 28.75
N LEU A 31 11.99 -10.62 29.39
CA LEU A 31 10.90 -11.61 29.41
C LEU A 31 9.53 -11.00 29.79
N ILE A 32 9.53 -9.86 30.47
CA ILE A 32 8.35 -9.12 30.92
C ILE A 32 7.67 -8.37 29.77
N THR A 33 8.42 -7.93 28.75
CA THR A 33 7.91 -7.09 27.66
C THR A 33 8.50 -7.54 26.31
N ASP A 34 8.22 -8.77 25.90
CA ASP A 34 8.61 -9.27 24.57
C ASP A 34 7.76 -8.59 23.46
N SER A 35 8.12 -7.35 23.15
CA SER A 35 7.45 -6.51 22.17
C SER A 35 7.59 -7.07 20.75
N LYS A 36 8.68 -7.79 20.46
CA LYS A 36 8.89 -8.45 19.18
C LYS A 36 7.92 -9.61 19.01
N HIS A 37 7.83 -10.49 20.01
CA HIS A 37 6.89 -11.61 19.96
C HIS A 37 5.45 -11.10 19.92
N PHE A 38 5.12 -10.08 20.71
CA PHE A 38 3.79 -9.48 20.66
C PHE A 38 3.46 -8.90 19.28
N TYR A 39 4.37 -8.12 18.69
CA TYR A 39 4.20 -7.59 17.34
C TYR A 39 3.97 -8.72 16.32
N ASN A 40 4.81 -9.76 16.35
CA ASN A 40 4.67 -10.91 15.44
C ASN A 40 3.34 -11.64 15.64
N SER A 41 2.90 -11.82 16.89
CA SER A 41 1.61 -12.45 17.20
C SER A 41 0.42 -11.63 16.65
N ILE A 42 0.49 -10.30 16.74
CA ILE A 42 -0.52 -9.42 16.14
C ILE A 42 -0.44 -9.46 14.61
N LEU A 43 0.76 -9.52 14.04
CA LEU A 43 0.95 -9.61 12.59
C LEU A 43 0.34 -10.90 12.04
N GLU A 44 0.64 -12.04 12.66
CA GLU A 44 0.01 -13.33 12.34
C GLU A 44 -1.52 -13.26 12.46
N LEU A 45 -2.02 -12.61 13.51
CA LEU A 45 -3.47 -12.42 13.71
C LEU A 45 -4.15 -11.63 12.58
N VAL A 46 -3.51 -10.58 12.06
CA VAL A 46 -4.07 -9.78 10.95
C VAL A 46 -3.78 -10.38 9.56
N GLU A 47 -2.87 -11.34 9.48
CA GLU A 47 -2.59 -12.13 8.27
C GLU A 47 -3.43 -13.39 8.15
N ASP A 48 -4.07 -13.82 9.24
CA ASP A 48 -5.01 -14.93 9.30
C ASP A 48 -6.10 -14.85 8.19
N PRO A 49 -6.16 -15.83 7.28
CA PRO A 49 -7.13 -15.83 6.18
C PRO A 49 -8.58 -15.83 6.67
N ASP A 50 -8.88 -16.43 7.82
CA ASP A 50 -10.24 -16.51 8.37
C ASP A 50 -10.73 -15.14 8.86
N LYS A 51 -9.81 -14.19 9.08
CA LYS A 51 -10.10 -12.83 9.55
C LYS A 51 -10.00 -11.79 8.44
N ARG A 52 -9.75 -12.22 7.19
CA ARG A 52 -9.47 -11.33 6.05
C ARG A 52 -10.51 -10.22 5.89
N ASP A 53 -11.79 -10.55 5.90
CA ASP A 53 -12.86 -9.56 5.68
C ASP A 53 -12.90 -8.49 6.77
N LYS A 54 -12.67 -8.89 8.02
CA LYS A 54 -12.62 -7.97 9.16
C LYS A 54 -11.36 -7.09 9.09
N VAL A 55 -10.22 -7.68 8.73
CA VAL A 55 -8.95 -6.94 8.58
C VAL A 55 -9.04 -5.95 7.42
N GLU A 56 -9.68 -6.30 6.31
CA GLU A 56 -9.87 -5.40 5.18
C GLU A 56 -10.77 -4.22 5.54
N GLN A 57 -11.87 -4.46 6.24
CA GLN A 57 -12.72 -3.39 6.78
C GLN A 57 -11.95 -2.47 7.76
N LEU A 58 -11.14 -3.06 8.64
CA LEU A 58 -10.28 -2.31 9.55
C LEU A 58 -9.28 -1.43 8.79
N MET A 59 -8.64 -1.97 7.74
CA MET A 59 -7.71 -1.21 6.91
C MET A 59 -8.41 -0.05 6.18
N VAL A 60 -9.60 -0.28 5.62
CA VAL A 60 -10.41 0.79 4.99
C VAL A 60 -10.74 1.89 6.00
N TRP A 61 -11.17 1.50 7.21
CA TRP A 61 -11.46 2.47 8.26
C TRP A 61 -10.21 3.30 8.63
N TRP A 62 -9.08 2.65 8.90
CA TRP A 62 -7.82 3.33 9.22
C TRP A 62 -7.33 4.25 8.11
N ASN A 63 -7.46 3.80 6.87
CA ASN A 63 -7.08 4.61 5.72
C ASN A 63 -7.88 5.91 5.64
N ARG A 64 -9.19 5.87 5.91
CA ARG A 64 -10.04 7.07 5.97
C ARG A 64 -9.64 8.01 7.10
N GLN A 65 -9.09 7.51 8.20
CA GLN A 65 -8.66 8.34 9.34
C GLN A 65 -7.29 8.98 9.11
N VAL A 66 -6.31 8.21 8.62
CA VAL A 66 -4.91 8.64 8.53
C VAL A 66 -4.60 9.34 7.21
N PHE A 67 -5.31 8.99 6.14
CA PHE A 67 -5.11 9.53 4.80
C PHE A 67 -6.40 10.22 4.34
N PRO A 68 -6.55 11.54 4.55
CA PRO A 68 -7.76 12.28 4.17
C PRO A 68 -8.10 12.22 2.66
N LEU A 69 -7.09 11.93 1.83
CA LEU A 69 -7.24 11.74 0.38
C LEU A 69 -7.53 10.29 -0.02
N TYR A 70 -7.58 9.35 0.94
CA TYR A 70 -8.01 7.98 0.70
C TYR A 70 -9.51 7.95 0.43
N THR A 71 -9.82 8.18 -0.83
CA THR A 71 -11.14 8.07 -1.41
C THR A 71 -11.16 6.79 -2.24
N GLU A 72 -12.29 6.07 -2.27
CA GLU A 72 -12.50 4.98 -3.25
C GLU A 72 -12.28 5.47 -4.70
N THR A 73 -12.33 6.78 -4.90
CA THR A 73 -12.08 7.52 -6.13
C THR A 73 -10.63 7.45 -6.64
N GLU A 74 -9.62 7.15 -5.80
CA GLU A 74 -8.22 7.04 -6.25
C GLU A 74 -7.99 5.82 -7.17
N ARG A 75 -8.94 4.86 -7.18
CA ARG A 75 -8.93 3.73 -8.14
C ARG A 75 -9.43 4.10 -9.53
N LEU A 76 -10.06 5.26 -9.72
CA LEU A 76 -10.40 5.72 -11.07
C LEU A 76 -9.13 6.31 -11.67
N PRO A 77 -8.66 5.83 -12.84
CA PRO A 77 -7.55 6.47 -13.52
C PRO A 77 -7.99 7.89 -13.82
N LEU A 78 -7.43 8.85 -13.07
CA LEU A 78 -7.67 10.26 -13.29
C LEU A 78 -7.19 10.51 -14.73
N LYS A 79 -8.14 10.72 -15.64
CA LYS A 79 -7.91 10.81 -17.09
C LYS A 79 -6.84 11.84 -17.46
N ASN A 80 -6.59 12.80 -16.56
CA ASN A 80 -5.62 13.88 -16.70
C ASN A 80 -4.40 13.76 -15.78
N SER A 81 -4.20 12.64 -15.08
CA SER A 81 -3.02 12.44 -14.25
C SER A 81 -1.74 12.51 -15.08
N ALA A 82 -0.62 12.91 -14.44
CA ALA A 82 0.69 12.88 -15.06
C ALA A 82 1.00 11.47 -15.63
N LEU A 83 0.59 10.41 -14.94
CA LEU A 83 0.76 9.03 -15.39
C LEU A 83 -0.04 8.72 -16.67
N ALA A 84 -1.31 9.15 -16.74
CA ALA A 84 -2.13 8.99 -17.95
C ALA A 84 -1.49 9.70 -19.15
N ARG A 85 -0.99 10.92 -18.95
CA ARG A 85 -0.29 11.69 -20.00
C ARG A 85 1.02 11.03 -20.44
N ILE A 86 1.78 10.42 -19.52
CA ILE A 86 3.00 9.67 -19.84
C ILE A 86 2.68 8.42 -20.67
N ARG A 87 1.64 7.67 -20.31
CA ARG A 87 1.20 6.47 -21.05
C ARG A 87 0.74 6.84 -22.46
N GLN A 88 -0.11 7.87 -22.58
CA GLN A 88 -0.57 8.37 -23.87
C GLN A 88 0.61 8.76 -24.78
N LYS A 89 1.58 9.52 -24.27
CA LYS A 89 2.78 9.90 -25.07
C LYS A 89 3.59 8.69 -25.52
N ARG A 90 3.68 7.63 -24.71
CA ARG A 90 4.37 6.39 -25.09
C ARG A 90 3.63 5.67 -26.21
N GLU A 91 2.30 5.58 -26.13
CA GLU A 91 1.47 4.97 -27.17
C GLU A 91 1.58 5.75 -28.49
N GLU A 92 1.54 7.09 -28.44
CA GLU A 92 1.75 7.94 -29.61
C GLU A 92 3.13 7.75 -30.24
N TYR A 93 4.19 7.64 -29.42
CA TYR A 93 5.54 7.39 -29.90
C TYR A 93 5.66 6.02 -30.57
N GLN A 94 5.14 4.96 -29.93
CA GLN A 94 5.13 3.60 -30.50
C GLN A 94 4.34 3.54 -31.81
N ALA A 95 3.18 4.19 -31.88
CA ALA A 95 2.39 4.27 -33.10
C ALA A 95 3.11 5.02 -34.23
N ARG A 96 3.88 6.08 -33.90
CA ARG A 96 4.73 6.78 -34.88
C ARG A 96 5.87 5.91 -35.39
N VAL A 97 6.56 5.20 -34.50
CA VAL A 97 7.65 4.28 -34.86
C VAL A 97 7.13 3.18 -35.79
N LEU A 98 5.99 2.56 -35.46
CA LEU A 98 5.37 1.52 -36.27
C LEU A 98 4.93 2.04 -37.66
N ARG A 99 4.36 3.25 -37.72
CA ARG A 99 3.97 3.88 -39.00
C ARG A 99 5.15 4.20 -39.90
N VAL A 100 6.25 4.71 -39.34
CA VAL A 100 7.47 4.99 -40.10
C VAL A 100 8.07 3.69 -40.63
N SER A 101 8.13 2.64 -39.80
CA SER A 101 8.63 1.32 -40.24
C SER A 101 7.79 0.71 -41.36
N ALA A 102 6.47 0.87 -41.31
CA ALA A 102 5.55 0.37 -42.35
C ALA A 102 5.61 1.18 -43.66
N ALA A 103 5.91 2.49 -43.58
CA ALA A 103 6.08 3.32 -44.76
C ALA A 103 7.39 3.04 -45.50
N THR A 104 8.47 2.74 -44.78
CA THR A 104 9.76 2.39 -45.39
C THR A 104 9.71 1.04 -46.13
N SER A 105 8.92 0.08 -45.66
CA SER A 105 8.76 -1.22 -46.34
C SER A 105 7.92 -1.19 -47.62
N ILE A 106 7.20 -0.09 -47.91
CA ILE A 106 6.37 0.05 -49.13
C ILE A 106 7.16 0.69 -50.29
N VAL A 107 8.33 1.27 -50.02
CA VAL A 107 9.16 1.97 -51.03
C VAL A 107 10.23 1.05 -51.64
N GLU A 108 10.41 -0.17 -51.13
CA GLU A 108 11.40 -1.16 -51.61
C GLU A 108 10.80 -2.29 -52.47
N ASP A 109 9.55 -2.18 -52.91
CA ASP A 109 8.87 -3.11 -53.85
C ASP A 109 8.48 -2.36 -55.15
#